data_AF-A0A0S7WPF7-F1
#
_entry.id   AF-A0A0S7WPF7-F1
#
_cell.length_a   1.000
_cell.length_b   1.000
_cell.length_c   1.000
_cell.angle_alpha   90.00
_cell.angle_beta   90.00
_cell.angle_gamma   90.00
#
_symmetry.space_group_name_H-M   'P 1'
#
loop_
_entity.id
_entity.type
_entity.pdbx_description
1 polymer ?
#
loop_
_entity_poly.entity_id
_entity_poly.type
_entity_poly.pdbx_seq_one_letter_code
_entity_poly.pdbx_strand_id
1 'polypeptide(L)'
;DSNELFIDPTAGKKDYYQFIVNTEGVLYDGQGKDGSWDGKAKLAVKKTADGWSVEIAIPLSDLEVTGSPKGQTWTANFCRNRQTEGEAQAHAWADVGESFHNPEAFGKLNFK
;
A
#
# COMPACT_ATOMS: atom_id res chain seq x y z
N ASP A 1 9.16 -9.79 7.17
CA ASP A 1 9.31 -8.33 7.04
C ASP A 1 8.71 -7.95 5.70
N SER A 2 7.77 -7.01 5.71
CA SER A 2 7.05 -6.54 4.52
C SER A 2 6.71 -5.06 4.64
N ASN A 3 6.63 -4.42 3.48
CA ASN A 3 6.09 -3.07 3.34
C ASN A 3 4.73 -3.17 2.63
N GLU A 4 3.77 -2.36 3.07
CA GLU A 4 2.40 -2.37 2.58
C GLU A 4 1.99 -0.97 2.12
N LEU A 5 1.30 -0.90 1.00
CA LEU A 5 0.63 0.30 0.50
C LEU A 5 -0.87 0.04 0.49
N PHE A 6 -1.61 0.89 1.19
CA PHE A 6 -3.05 1.01 1.07
C PHE A 6 -3.37 2.28 0.28
N ILE A 7 -4.26 2.20 -0.71
CA ILE A 7 -4.58 3.35 -1.56
C ILE A 7 -6.04 3.35 -2.00
N ASP A 8 -6.71 4.49 -1.83
CA ASP A 8 -8.07 4.77 -2.27
C ASP A 8 -8.04 6.01 -3.17
N PRO A 9 -8.17 5.83 -4.50
CA PRO A 9 -8.16 6.92 -5.47
C PRO A 9 -9.40 7.82 -5.41
N THR A 10 -10.49 7.35 -4.80
CA THR A 10 -11.76 8.08 -4.72
C THR A 10 -11.82 8.99 -3.49
N ALA A 11 -10.95 8.76 -2.51
CA ALA A 11 -11.02 9.33 -1.17
C ALA A 11 -12.38 9.07 -0.47
N GLY A 12 -13.10 8.03 -0.92
CA GLY A 12 -14.38 7.61 -0.38
C GLY A 12 -14.28 6.86 0.95
N LYS A 13 -13.07 6.48 1.37
CA LYS A 13 -12.75 5.83 2.66
C LYS A 13 -13.44 4.48 2.84
N LYS A 14 -13.72 3.79 1.74
CA LYS A 14 -14.44 2.52 1.76
C LYS A 14 -13.77 1.48 0.87
N ASP A 15 -13.63 1.81 -0.40
CA ASP A 15 -13.01 0.95 -1.41
C ASP A 15 -11.54 1.36 -1.56
N TYR A 16 -10.63 0.42 -1.35
CA TYR A 16 -9.19 0.66 -1.42
C TYR A 16 -8.49 -0.58 -1.95
N TYR A 17 -7.26 -0.39 -2.39
CA TYR A 17 -6.37 -1.45 -2.84
C TYR A 17 -5.24 -1.60 -1.83
N GLN A 18 -4.80 -2.84 -1.62
CA GLN A 18 -3.66 -3.17 -0.77
C GLN A 18 -2.59 -3.84 -1.63
N PHE A 19 -1.35 -3.41 -1.47
CA PHE A 19 -0.17 -4.05 -2.05
C PHE A 19 0.81 -4.36 -0.92
N ILE A 20 1.17 -5.62 -0.73
CA ILE A 20 2.14 -6.07 0.26
C ILE A 20 3.33 -6.66 -0.48
N VAL A 21 4.52 -6.15 -0.20
CA VAL A 21 5.76 -6.68 -0.77
C VAL A 21 6.70 -7.08 0.35
N ASN A 22 7.25 -8.29 0.27
CA ASN A 22 8.28 -8.75 1.20
C ASN A 22 9.71 -8.53 0.65
N THR A 23 10.71 -8.85 1.46
CA THR A 23 12.13 -8.72 1.11
C THR A 23 12.56 -9.55 -0.11
N GLU A 24 11.82 -10.60 -0.45
CA GLU A 24 12.12 -11.47 -1.59
C GLU A 24 11.44 -11.01 -2.89
N GLY A 25 10.69 -9.90 -2.85
CA GLY A 25 9.96 -9.40 -4.01
C GLY A 25 8.69 -10.19 -4.32
N VAL A 26 8.15 -10.93 -3.34
CA VAL A 26 6.82 -11.55 -3.47
C VAL A 26 5.77 -10.47 -3.23
N LEU A 27 4.86 -10.33 -4.20
CA LEU A 27 3.68 -9.47 -4.11
C LEU A 27 2.49 -10.27 -3.59
N TYR A 28 1.77 -9.69 -2.65
CA TYR A 28 0.34 -9.90 -2.50
C TYR A 28 -0.36 -8.60 -2.87
N ASP A 29 -1.49 -8.71 -3.54
CA ASP A 29 -2.38 -7.60 -3.80
C ASP A 29 -3.85 -7.98 -3.57
N GLY A 30 -4.67 -6.96 -3.37
CA GLY A 30 -6.07 -7.16 -3.02
C GLY A 30 -6.90 -5.89 -3.11
N GLN A 31 -8.21 -6.07 -3.28
CA GLN A 31 -9.19 -5.00 -3.17
C GLN A 31 -9.91 -5.13 -1.82
N GLY A 32 -9.68 -4.18 -0.92
CA GLY A 32 -10.14 -4.25 0.46
C GLY A 32 -9.48 -5.42 1.21
N LYS A 33 -10.25 -6.47 1.45
CA LYS A 33 -9.77 -7.75 2.04
C LYS A 33 -9.91 -8.93 1.06
N ASP A 34 -10.33 -8.67 -0.17
CA ASP A 34 -10.40 -9.66 -1.23
C ASP A 34 -9.03 -9.82 -1.87
N GLY A 35 -8.35 -10.93 -1.56
CA GLY A 35 -7.07 -11.30 -2.15
C GLY A 35 -7.16 -12.08 -3.46
N SER A 36 -8.35 -12.18 -4.06
CA SER A 36 -8.51 -12.76 -5.41
C SER A 36 -8.33 -11.73 -6.53
N TRP A 37 -8.29 -10.45 -6.17
CA TRP A 37 -7.91 -9.37 -7.08
C TRP A 37 -6.43 -9.52 -7.47
N ASP A 38 -6.14 -9.51 -8.76
CA ASP A 38 -4.80 -9.74 -9.33
C ASP A 38 -4.47 -8.60 -10.30
N GLY A 39 -3.82 -7.57 -9.76
CA GLY A 39 -3.43 -6.37 -10.49
C GLY A 39 -2.22 -6.59 -11.38
N LYS A 40 -1.86 -5.56 -12.15
CA LYS A 40 -0.70 -5.57 -13.06
C LYS A 40 0.43 -4.68 -12.56
N ALA A 41 0.47 -4.44 -11.26
CA ALA A 41 1.53 -3.68 -10.62
C ALA A 41 2.90 -4.33 -10.89
N LYS A 42 3.90 -3.48 -11.15
CA LYS A 42 5.30 -3.92 -11.29
C LYS A 42 6.05 -3.53 -10.04
N LEU A 43 6.95 -4.41 -9.61
CA LEU A 43 7.77 -4.16 -8.42
C LEU A 43 9.26 -4.35 -8.72
N ALA A 44 10.08 -3.63 -7.96
CA ALA A 44 11.50 -3.87 -7.84
C ALA A 44 11.90 -3.82 -6.36
N VAL A 45 12.63 -4.83 -5.90
CA VAL A 45 13.17 -4.88 -4.54
C VAL A 45 14.69 -4.79 -4.58
N LYS A 46 15.25 -3.95 -3.72
CA LYS A 46 16.70 -3.79 -3.56
C LYS A 46 17.08 -3.98 -2.10
N LYS A 47 17.95 -4.96 -1.84
CA LYS A 47 18.59 -5.16 -0.53
C LYS A 47 19.90 -4.37 -0.47
N THR A 48 20.20 -3.75 0.66
CA THR A 48 21.45 -3.07 0.98
C THR A 48 22.02 -3.62 2.29
N ALA A 49 23.20 -3.16 2.71
CA ALA A 49 23.78 -3.57 3.98
C ALA A 49 22.93 -3.13 5.19
N ASP A 50 22.23 -1.99 5.07
CA ASP A 50 21.50 -1.35 6.17
C ASP A 50 19.98 -1.54 6.09
N GLY A 51 19.48 -2.26 5.08
CA GLY A 51 18.05 -2.48 4.92
C GLY A 51 17.65 -2.92 3.51
N TRP A 52 16.42 -2.59 3.15
CA TRP A 52 15.89 -2.89 1.82
C TRP A 52 14.86 -1.83 1.42
N SER A 53 14.67 -1.66 0.12
CA SER A 53 13.64 -0.80 -0.45
C SER A 53 12.78 -1.58 -1.44
N VAL A 54 11.54 -1.12 -1.59
CA VAL A 54 10.62 -1.56 -2.65
C VAL A 54 10.19 -0.34 -3.46
N GLU A 55 10.15 -0.51 -4.77
CA GLU A 55 9.49 0.40 -5.71
C GLU A 55 8.29 -0.32 -6.31
N ILE A 56 7.13 0.35 -6.38
CA ILE A 56 5.90 -0.18 -6.95
C ILE A 56 5.40 0.78 -8.03
N ALA A 57 5.19 0.27 -9.23
CA ALA A 57 4.56 1.00 -10.34
C ALA A 57 3.17 0.41 -10.60
N ILE A 58 2.13 1.18 -10.27
CA ILE A 58 0.74 0.74 -10.36
C ILE A 58 0.08 1.39 -11.60
N PRO A 59 -0.45 0.59 -12.55
CA PRO A 59 -1.27 1.12 -13.62
C PRO A 59 -2.53 1.82 -13.08
N LEU A 60 -2.80 3.05 -13.53
CA LEU A 60 -4.00 3.79 -13.10
C LEU A 60 -5.29 3.04 -13.41
N SER A 61 -5.32 2.27 -14.50
CA SER A 61 -6.46 1.44 -14.87
C SER A 61 -6.80 0.35 -13.86
N ASP A 62 -5.79 -0.18 -13.14
CA ASP A 62 -6.01 -1.19 -12.11
C ASP A 62 -6.74 -0.60 -10.90
N LEU A 63 -6.55 0.71 -10.68
CA LEU A 63 -7.21 1.49 -9.65
C LEU A 63 -8.53 2.14 -10.13
N GLU A 64 -9.03 1.74 -11.29
CA GLU A 64 -10.22 2.34 -11.94
C GLU A 64 -10.10 3.85 -12.21
N VAL A 65 -8.87 4.38 -12.23
CA VAL A 65 -8.59 5.78 -12.51
C VAL A 65 -8.43 5.99 -14.01
N THR A 66 -9.26 6.88 -14.56
CA THR A 66 -9.15 7.31 -15.95
C THR A 66 -8.48 8.68 -16.05
N GLY A 67 -7.57 8.84 -17.00
CA GLY A 67 -6.84 10.09 -17.21
C GLY A 67 -5.78 10.39 -16.15
N SER A 68 -5.42 11.66 -16.00
CA SER A 68 -4.38 12.10 -15.06
C SER A 68 -4.97 12.31 -13.65
N PRO A 69 -4.28 11.86 -12.58
CA PRO A 69 -4.70 12.15 -11.21
C PRO A 69 -4.40 13.59 -10.77
N LYS A 70 -3.82 14.42 -11.64
CA LYS A 70 -3.47 15.81 -11.32
C LYS A 70 -4.67 16.59 -10.81
N GLY A 71 -4.51 17.25 -9.66
CA GLY A 71 -5.55 17.99 -8.96
C GLY A 71 -6.46 17.13 -8.08
N GLN A 72 -6.32 15.80 -8.11
CA GLN A 72 -7.09 14.89 -7.26
C GLN A 72 -6.43 14.74 -5.89
N THR A 73 -7.26 14.48 -4.88
CA THR A 73 -6.84 14.02 -3.57
C THR A 73 -7.22 12.56 -3.44
N TRP A 74 -6.23 11.72 -3.19
CA TRP A 74 -6.45 10.33 -2.83
C TRP A 74 -6.20 10.16 -1.33
N THR A 75 -6.63 9.03 -0.77
CA THR A 75 -6.26 8.62 0.58
C THR A 75 -5.38 7.39 0.54
N ALA A 76 -4.39 7.30 1.42
CA ALA A 76 -3.46 6.18 1.46
C ALA A 76 -2.87 5.93 2.85
N ASN A 77 -2.25 4.77 3.01
CA ASN A 77 -1.32 4.52 4.10
C ASN A 77 -0.11 3.72 3.63
N PHE A 78 1.03 3.98 4.26
CA PHE A 78 2.27 3.21 4.07
C PHE A 78 2.56 2.52 5.39
N CYS A 79 2.61 1.19 5.37
CA CYS A 79 2.81 0.40 6.57
C CYS A 79 4.04 -0.49 6.43
N ARG A 80 4.59 -0.90 7.56
CA ARG A 80 5.62 -1.92 7.65
C ARG A 80 5.22 -2.94 8.70
N ASN A 81 5.33 -4.21 8.35
CA ASN A 81 5.10 -5.33 9.24
C ASN A 81 6.38 -6.16 9.37
N ARG A 82 6.96 -6.18 10.56
CA ARG A 82 8.18 -6.91 10.85
C ARG A 82 7.90 -7.98 11.90
N GLN A 83 7.85 -9.21 11.41
CA GLN A 83 7.82 -10.42 12.23
C GLN A 83 9.24 -11.01 12.28
N THR A 84 9.91 -10.85 13.43
CA THR A 84 11.20 -11.49 13.75
C THR A 84 11.06 -12.28 15.04
N GLU A 85 12.08 -13.04 15.45
CA GLU A 85 12.10 -13.64 16.80
C GLU A 85 11.87 -12.53 17.84
N GLY A 86 10.74 -12.61 18.57
CA GLY A 86 10.29 -11.57 19.50
C GLY A 86 8.91 -11.00 19.14
N GLU A 87 8.63 -9.78 19.62
CA GLU A 87 7.36 -9.09 19.39
C GLU A 87 7.23 -8.62 17.94
N ALA A 88 6.05 -8.80 17.36
CA ALA A 88 5.73 -8.26 16.04
C ALA A 88 5.73 -6.74 16.09
N GLN A 89 6.40 -6.11 15.11
CA GLN A 89 6.47 -4.66 15.00
C GLN A 89 5.62 -4.20 13.82
N ALA A 90 4.61 -3.37 14.11
CA ALA A 90 3.74 -2.74 13.14
C ALA A 90 3.98 -1.24 13.15
N HIS A 91 4.24 -0.67 11.98
CA HIS A 91 4.41 0.77 11.79
C HIS A 91 3.52 1.26 10.66
N ALA A 92 3.00 2.47 10.78
CA ALA A 92 2.17 3.11 9.78
C ALA A 92 2.52 4.60 9.65
N TRP A 93 2.37 5.15 8.45
CA TRP A 93 2.55 6.58 8.19
C TRP A 93 1.40 7.41 8.78
N ALA A 94 0.16 6.98 8.52
CA ALA A 94 -1.03 7.54 9.15
C ALA A 94 -1.43 6.67 10.35
N ASP A 95 -1.85 7.32 11.44
CA ASP A 95 -2.39 6.64 12.61
C ASP A 95 -3.77 6.05 12.29
N VAL A 96 -3.79 4.74 12.08
CA VAL A 96 -4.96 3.94 11.72
C VAL A 96 -5.51 3.14 12.89
N GLY A 97 -4.96 3.31 14.09
CA GLY A 97 -5.31 2.53 15.27
C GLY A 97 -4.86 1.07 15.17
N GLU A 98 -5.74 0.15 15.59
CA GLU A 98 -5.39 -1.27 15.79
C GLU A 98 -5.26 -2.08 14.49
N SER A 99 -5.76 -1.56 13.36
CA SER A 99 -5.81 -2.30 12.09
C SER A 99 -5.39 -1.41 10.93
N PHE A 100 -4.51 -1.92 10.07
CA PHE A 100 -4.17 -1.25 8.81
C PHE A 100 -5.36 -1.17 7.85
N HIS A 101 -6.36 -2.04 7.99
CA HIS A 101 -7.61 -1.99 7.23
C HIS A 101 -8.61 -0.98 7.82
N ASN A 102 -8.17 0.25 8.09
CA ASN A 102 -8.99 1.35 8.56
C ASN A 102 -8.94 2.53 7.56
N PRO A 103 -9.68 2.43 6.44
CA PRO A 103 -9.62 3.44 5.38
C PRO A 103 -10.12 4.83 5.81
N GLU A 104 -10.89 4.93 6.90
CA GLU A 104 -11.34 6.21 7.42
C GLU A 104 -10.20 7.09 7.93
N ALA A 105 -9.12 6.46 8.39
CA ALA A 105 -7.95 7.08 9.00
C ALA A 105 -6.75 7.19 8.04
N PHE A 106 -6.91 6.83 6.77
CA PHE A 106 -5.86 7.01 5.77
C PHE A 106 -5.48 8.48 5.59
N GLY A 107 -4.18 8.73 5.43
CA GLY A 107 -3.63 10.05 5.17
C GLY A 107 -3.97 10.52 3.76
N LYS A 108 -3.85 11.82 3.51
CA LYS A 108 -4.18 12.43 2.20
C LYS A 108 -2.95 12.54 1.30
N LEU A 109 -3.09 12.10 0.05
CA LEU A 109 -2.12 12.30 -1.03
C LEU A 109 -2.70 13.29 -2.05
N ASN A 110 -2.07 14.46 -2.18
CA ASN A 110 -2.50 15.48 -3.14
C ASN A 110 -1.61 15.43 -4.38
N PHE A 111 -2.18 15.05 -5.52
CA PHE A 111 -1.47 15.00 -6.80
C PHE A 111 -1.47 16.40 -7.43
N LYS A 112 -0.29 16.99 -7.62
CA LYS A 112 -0.12 18.38 -8.08
C LYS A 112 0.18 18.50 -9.56
#